data_AF-A0A3M8QSX0-F1
#
_entry.id   AF-A0A3M8QSX0-F1
#
_cell.length_a   1.000
_cell.length_b   1.000
_cell.length_c   1.000
_cell.angle_alpha   90.00
_cell.angle_beta   90.00
_cell.angle_gamma   90.00
#
_symmetry.space_group_name_H-M   'P 1'
#
loop_
_entity.id
_entity.type
_entity.pdbx_description
1 polymer ?
#
loop_
_entity_poly.entity_id
_entity_poly.type
_entity_poly.pdbx_seq_one_letter_code
_entity_poly.pdbx_strand_id
1 'polypeptide(L)'
;MSHFIPTVLDLRPIFPGERHGRVFAALDELEGGRSMLLRSDHDPQPLLDQMRILRRHQFYWMPQRAEPEIWEVEICKREGAQMESVTEFLETDHRRIDALLDNALAAWQAGSSELAIPLLEAFAYRLRRHIRMEEEILFPRVEEAGAPVPGPTHVMRMEHREMQGPIQGLTDAGGTLPDVVDELKERLAVHNHKEEGILYPLCDRLLGQGVQPLIERMCRLV
;
A
#
# COMPACT_ATOMS: atom_id res chain seq x y z
N MET A 1 -6.41 -16.59 -30.38
CA MET A 1 -5.69 -16.02 -29.22
C MET A 1 -5.72 -14.50 -29.36
N SER A 2 -6.60 -13.84 -28.62
CA SER A 2 -6.76 -12.38 -28.71
C SER A 2 -5.49 -11.71 -28.22
N HIS A 3 -4.75 -11.06 -29.11
CA HIS A 3 -3.60 -10.24 -28.73
C HIS A 3 -4.16 -8.97 -28.08
N PHE A 4 -4.19 -8.94 -26.75
CA PHE A 4 -4.41 -7.69 -26.03
C PHE A 4 -3.14 -6.85 -26.17
N ILE A 5 -3.29 -5.61 -26.61
CA ILE A 5 -2.21 -4.64 -26.61
C ILE A 5 -2.07 -4.17 -25.16
N PRO A 6 -0.93 -4.42 -24.48
CA PRO A 6 -0.75 -3.98 -23.10
C PRO A 6 -0.80 -2.45 -23.03
N THR A 7 -1.48 -1.92 -22.02
CA THR A 7 -1.46 -0.48 -21.73
C THR A 7 -0.03 -0.07 -21.41
N VAL A 8 0.47 0.98 -22.06
CA VAL A 8 1.85 1.47 -21.85
C VAL A 8 1.87 2.45 -20.68
N LEU A 9 2.68 2.16 -19.66
CA LEU A 9 3.02 3.09 -18.60
C LEU A 9 4.44 3.62 -18.84
N ASP A 10 4.52 4.85 -19.35
CA ASP A 10 5.79 5.54 -19.62
C ASP A 10 6.25 6.33 -18.39
N LEU A 11 7.37 5.93 -17.78
CA LEU A 11 7.93 6.56 -16.59
C LEU A 11 8.83 7.76 -16.89
N ARG A 12 9.28 7.93 -18.14
CA ARG A 12 10.21 9.00 -18.53
C ARG A 12 9.68 10.41 -18.22
N PRO A 13 8.38 10.73 -18.46
CA PRO A 13 7.85 12.04 -18.09
C PRO A 13 7.52 12.17 -16.59
N ILE A 14 7.64 11.10 -15.80
CA ILE A 14 7.24 11.06 -14.39
C ILE A 14 8.44 11.39 -13.51
N PHE A 15 8.22 12.25 -12.51
CA PHE A 15 9.27 12.63 -11.56
C PHE A 15 9.83 11.38 -10.86
N PRO A 16 11.16 11.23 -10.70
CA PRO A 16 11.76 9.99 -10.17
C PRO A 16 11.13 9.48 -8.87
N GLY A 17 10.82 10.38 -7.93
CA GLY A 17 10.18 10.03 -6.66
C GLY A 17 8.75 9.48 -6.78
N GLU A 18 8.05 9.75 -7.88
CA GLU A 18 6.65 9.34 -8.10
C GLU A 18 6.53 8.02 -8.88
N ARG A 19 7.61 7.61 -9.58
CA ARG A 19 7.60 6.47 -10.51
C ARG A 19 7.15 5.18 -9.83
N HIS A 20 7.71 4.87 -8.67
CA HIS A 20 7.41 3.61 -7.97
C HIS A 20 5.93 3.55 -7.56
N GLY A 21 5.43 4.63 -6.95
CA GLY A 21 4.02 4.76 -6.59
C GLY A 21 3.10 4.55 -7.79
N ARG A 22 3.45 5.14 -8.94
CA ARG A 22 2.66 5.00 -10.18
C ARG A 22 2.63 3.55 -10.68
N VAL A 23 3.76 2.85 -10.67
CA VAL A 23 3.83 1.44 -11.12
C VAL A 23 3.05 0.53 -10.18
N PHE A 24 3.14 0.74 -8.87
CA PHE A 24 2.36 -0.02 -7.89
C PHE A 24 0.86 0.18 -8.08
N ALA A 25 0.41 1.43 -8.22
CA ALA A 25 -1.00 1.74 -8.46
C ALA A 25 -1.50 1.07 -9.77
N ALA A 26 -0.70 1.16 -10.84
CA ALA A 26 -1.06 0.54 -12.11
C ALA A 26 -1.16 -1.00 -12.02
N LEU A 27 -0.30 -1.66 -11.24
CA LEU A 27 -0.42 -3.10 -10.99
C LEU A 27 -1.67 -3.44 -10.14
N ASP A 28 -1.96 -2.62 -9.13
CA ASP A 28 -3.11 -2.81 -8.25
C ASP A 28 -4.42 -2.67 -9.03
N GLU A 29 -4.50 -1.74 -9.99
CA GLU A 29 -5.63 -1.52 -10.90
C GLU A 29 -5.79 -2.59 -12.00
N LEU A 30 -4.71 -3.30 -12.34
CA LEU A 30 -4.72 -4.30 -13.39
C LEU A 30 -5.64 -5.48 -13.03
N GLU A 31 -6.45 -5.99 -13.96
CA GLU A 31 -7.21 -7.22 -13.73
C GLU A 31 -6.26 -8.43 -13.72
N GLY A 32 -6.62 -9.50 -12.99
CA GLY A 32 -5.86 -10.75 -13.01
C GLY A 32 -5.76 -11.31 -14.44
N GLY A 33 -4.55 -11.74 -14.83
CA GLY A 33 -4.28 -12.26 -16.17
C GLY A 33 -4.01 -11.19 -17.23
N ARG A 34 -4.13 -9.89 -16.90
CA ARG A 34 -3.77 -8.79 -17.80
C ARG A 34 -2.31 -8.39 -17.63
N SER A 35 -1.82 -7.60 -18.59
CA SER A 35 -0.47 -7.04 -18.58
C SER A 35 -0.44 -5.55 -18.90
N MET A 36 0.63 -4.90 -18.46
CA MET A 36 1.01 -3.54 -18.83
C MET A 36 2.46 -3.52 -19.30
N LEU A 37 2.79 -2.61 -20.21
CA LEU A 37 4.17 -2.38 -20.65
C LEU A 37 4.75 -1.21 -19.87
N LEU A 38 5.74 -1.48 -19.02
CA LEU A 38 6.50 -0.45 -18.32
C LEU A 38 7.62 0.04 -19.23
N ARG A 39 7.70 1.36 -19.47
CA ARG A 39 8.81 2.00 -20.19
C ARG A 39 9.60 2.92 -19.28
N SER A 40 10.91 2.78 -19.25
CA SER A 40 11.83 3.54 -18.40
C SER A 40 13.03 4.06 -19.19
N ASP A 41 13.63 5.15 -18.71
CA ASP A 41 14.91 5.72 -19.21
C ASP A 41 16.14 5.03 -18.61
N HIS A 42 15.96 4.11 -17.66
CA HIS A 42 17.01 3.32 -17.04
C HIS A 42 16.50 1.92 -16.65
N ASP A 43 17.43 1.04 -16.28
CA ASP A 43 17.15 -0.34 -15.88
C ASP A 43 16.12 -0.39 -14.73
N PRO A 44 14.94 -0.99 -14.93
CA PRO A 44 13.89 -1.08 -13.92
C PRO A 44 14.15 -2.19 -12.88
N GLN A 45 15.27 -2.91 -12.92
CA GLN A 45 15.57 -4.01 -12.00
C GLN A 45 15.40 -3.64 -10.51
N PRO A 46 15.87 -2.48 -10.00
CA PRO A 46 15.65 -2.12 -8.59
C PRO A 46 14.17 -1.99 -8.22
N LEU A 47 13.36 -1.40 -9.12
CA LEU A 47 11.91 -1.30 -8.97
C LEU A 47 11.28 -2.70 -8.96
N LEU A 48 11.67 -3.58 -9.87
CA LEU A 48 11.14 -4.95 -9.96
C LEU A 48 11.48 -5.79 -8.72
N ASP A 49 12.68 -5.64 -8.17
CA ASP A 49 13.07 -6.28 -6.91
C ASP A 49 12.22 -5.77 -5.75
N GLN A 50 11.96 -4.46 -5.67
CA GLN A 50 11.05 -3.89 -4.69
C GLN A 50 9.61 -4.40 -4.87
N MET A 51 9.13 -4.48 -6.12
CA MET A 51 7.81 -5.06 -6.42
C MET A 51 7.72 -6.51 -5.96
N ARG A 52 8.76 -7.33 -6.18
CA ARG A 52 8.77 -8.74 -5.76
C ARG A 52 8.60 -8.90 -4.24
N ILE A 53 9.13 -7.97 -3.46
CA ILE A 53 9.00 -7.95 -2.00
C ILE A 53 7.58 -7.50 -1.60
N LEU A 54 7.11 -6.37 -2.14
CA LEU A 54 5.86 -5.72 -1.72
C LEU A 54 4.58 -6.28 -2.34
N ARG A 55 4.70 -7.01 -3.46
CA ARG A 55 3.60 -7.59 -4.27
C ARG A 55 3.87 -9.07 -4.55
N ARG A 56 4.37 -9.77 -3.52
CA ARG A 56 4.77 -11.17 -3.60
C ARG A 56 3.63 -12.02 -4.20
N HIS A 57 3.96 -12.84 -5.19
CA HIS A 57 3.02 -13.73 -5.90
C HIS A 57 1.84 -13.05 -6.62
N GLN A 58 1.81 -11.72 -6.75
CA GLN A 58 0.73 -11.03 -7.47
C GLN A 58 1.03 -10.83 -8.95
N PHE A 59 2.30 -10.87 -9.35
CA PHE A 59 2.72 -10.61 -10.72
C PHE A 59 3.89 -11.48 -11.15
N TYR A 60 4.21 -11.41 -12.44
CA TYR A 60 5.47 -11.80 -13.05
C TYR A 60 5.82 -10.77 -14.13
N TRP A 61 7.06 -10.78 -14.63
CA TRP A 61 7.47 -9.84 -15.66
C TRP A 61 8.35 -10.49 -16.72
N MET A 62 8.36 -9.90 -17.91
CA MET A 62 9.12 -10.36 -19.07
C MET A 62 9.82 -9.15 -19.71
N PRO A 63 11.15 -9.18 -19.88
CA PRO A 63 11.87 -8.14 -20.62
C PRO A 63 11.38 -8.07 -22.07
N GLN A 64 11.10 -6.87 -22.56
CA GLN A 64 10.71 -6.62 -23.95
C GLN A 64 11.79 -5.85 -24.71
N ARG A 65 12.46 -4.90 -24.05
CA ARG A 65 13.58 -4.11 -24.62
C ARG A 65 14.57 -3.72 -23.54
N ALA A 66 15.86 -3.80 -23.85
CA ALA A 66 16.96 -3.43 -22.95
C ALA A 66 18.04 -2.69 -23.76
N GLU A 67 17.78 -1.42 -24.08
CA GLU A 67 18.72 -0.55 -24.79
C GLU A 67 19.15 0.62 -23.89
N PRO A 68 20.32 1.24 -24.11
CA PRO A 68 20.86 2.28 -23.23
C PRO A 68 19.92 3.47 -22.98
N GLU A 69 19.04 3.77 -23.92
CA GLU A 69 18.11 4.91 -23.86
C GLU A 69 16.67 4.51 -23.51
N ILE A 70 16.32 3.22 -23.66
CA ILE A 70 14.94 2.73 -23.51
C ILE A 70 14.95 1.31 -22.94
N TRP A 71 14.34 1.18 -21.77
CA TRP A 71 14.03 -0.10 -21.13
C TRP A 71 12.53 -0.35 -21.17
N GLU A 72 12.13 -1.53 -21.63
CA GLU A 72 10.72 -1.94 -21.65
C GLU A 72 10.57 -3.32 -21.01
N VAL A 73 9.65 -3.42 -20.05
CA VAL A 73 9.33 -4.66 -19.35
C VAL A 73 7.82 -4.82 -19.33
N GLU A 74 7.33 -5.98 -19.77
CA GLU A 74 5.93 -6.33 -19.61
C GLU A 74 5.72 -6.89 -18.21
N ILE A 75 4.78 -6.29 -17.46
CA ILE A 75 4.38 -6.71 -16.12
C ILE A 75 2.99 -7.33 -16.22
N CYS A 76 2.88 -8.59 -15.84
CA CYS A 76 1.63 -9.36 -15.89
C CYS A 76 1.12 -9.62 -14.49
N LYS A 77 -0.13 -9.25 -14.19
CA LYS A 77 -0.78 -9.66 -12.94
C LYS A 77 -1.22 -11.12 -13.07
N ARG A 78 -0.91 -11.92 -12.06
CA ARG A 78 -1.25 -13.35 -12.07
C ARG A 78 -2.77 -13.52 -12.06
N GLU A 79 -3.24 -14.46 -12.86
CA GLU A 79 -4.64 -14.90 -12.84
C GLU A 79 -4.90 -15.56 -11.47
N GLY A 80 -5.99 -15.15 -10.80
CA GLY A 80 -6.27 -15.57 -9.43
C GLY A 80 -5.45 -14.86 -8.33
N ALA A 81 -4.71 -13.78 -8.63
CA ALA A 81 -4.12 -12.90 -7.61
C ALA A 81 -5.18 -12.01 -6.93
N GLN A 82 -6.28 -12.61 -6.51
CA GLN A 82 -7.28 -11.99 -5.64
C GLN A 82 -6.85 -12.27 -4.20
N MET A 83 -6.92 -11.26 -3.35
CA MET A 83 -6.70 -11.47 -1.92
C MET A 83 -7.96 -12.12 -1.37
N GLU A 84 -7.83 -13.26 -0.70
CA GLU A 84 -8.98 -14.10 -0.35
C GLU A 84 -9.66 -13.62 0.95
N SER A 85 -9.02 -12.72 1.69
CA SER A 85 -9.50 -12.25 2.99
C SER A 85 -9.15 -10.78 3.29
N VAL A 86 -9.89 -10.17 4.22
CA VAL A 86 -9.60 -8.83 4.77
C VAL A 86 -8.25 -8.87 5.48
N THR A 87 -7.99 -9.94 6.26
CA THR A 87 -6.72 -10.15 6.96
C THR A 87 -5.55 -10.11 5.98
N GLU A 88 -5.59 -10.89 4.89
CA GLU A 88 -4.51 -10.94 3.91
C GLU A 88 -4.28 -9.56 3.27
N PHE A 89 -5.37 -8.87 2.91
CA PHE A 89 -5.31 -7.57 2.27
C PHE A 89 -4.71 -6.48 3.18
N LEU A 90 -5.25 -6.33 4.40
CA LEU A 90 -4.85 -5.25 5.30
C LEU A 90 -3.51 -5.51 6.00
N GLU A 91 -3.17 -6.75 6.35
CA GLU A 91 -1.80 -7.07 6.81
C GLU A 91 -0.76 -6.81 5.71
N THR A 92 -1.12 -7.08 4.45
CA THR A 92 -0.23 -6.75 3.33
C THR A 92 -0.09 -5.22 3.19
N ASP A 93 -1.13 -4.46 3.51
CA ASP A 93 -1.07 -3.00 3.58
C ASP A 93 -0.17 -2.52 4.73
N HIS A 94 -0.30 -3.10 5.94
CA HIS A 94 0.57 -2.84 7.10
C HIS A 94 2.04 -3.04 6.76
N ARG A 95 2.40 -4.21 6.20
CA ARG A 95 3.79 -4.48 5.79
C ARG A 95 4.34 -3.45 4.80
N ARG A 96 3.49 -2.90 3.92
CA ARG A 96 3.90 -1.86 2.97
C ARG A 96 4.06 -0.50 3.66
N ILE A 97 3.21 -0.17 4.62
CA ILE A 97 3.30 1.03 5.45
C ILE A 97 4.59 0.98 6.27
N ASP A 98 4.84 -0.13 6.97
CA ASP A 98 6.06 -0.33 7.77
C ASP A 98 7.33 -0.19 6.91
N ALA A 99 7.35 -0.80 5.73
CA ALA A 99 8.48 -0.69 4.82
C ALA A 99 8.75 0.75 4.36
N LEU A 100 7.73 1.59 4.19
CA LEU A 100 7.93 3.00 3.86
C LEU A 100 8.60 3.75 5.01
N LEU A 101 8.15 3.50 6.25
CA LEU A 101 8.72 4.13 7.43
C LEU A 101 10.16 3.67 7.69
N ASP A 102 10.43 2.37 7.60
CA ASP A 102 11.78 1.82 7.78
C ASP A 102 12.77 2.39 6.76
N ASN A 103 12.36 2.49 5.48
CA ASN A 103 13.19 3.10 4.45
C ASN A 103 13.40 4.61 4.68
N ALA A 104 12.36 5.31 5.13
CA ALA A 104 12.46 6.73 5.47
C ALA A 104 13.47 6.96 6.61
N LEU A 105 13.39 6.15 7.67
CA LEU A 105 14.30 6.20 8.80
C LEU A 105 15.74 5.85 8.40
N ALA A 106 15.94 4.84 7.57
CA ALA A 106 17.26 4.49 7.05
C ALA A 106 17.86 5.65 6.22
N ALA A 107 17.07 6.26 5.34
CA ALA A 107 17.50 7.42 4.56
C ALA A 107 17.83 8.64 5.45
N TRP A 108 17.02 8.87 6.49
CA TRP A 108 17.26 9.93 7.47
C TRP A 108 18.55 9.72 8.25
N GLN A 109 18.79 8.50 8.76
CA GLN A 109 20.02 8.13 9.47
C GLN A 109 21.26 8.25 8.57
N ALA A 110 21.11 8.01 7.26
CA ALA A 110 22.15 8.23 6.27
C ALA A 110 22.34 9.70 5.88
N GLY A 111 21.59 10.65 6.47
CA GLY A 111 21.65 12.08 6.16
C GLY A 111 21.06 12.47 4.81
N SER A 112 20.29 11.58 4.18
CA SER A 112 19.72 11.78 2.84
C SER A 112 18.29 12.31 2.90
N SER A 113 18.12 13.57 3.29
CA SER A 113 16.79 14.19 3.41
C SER A 113 16.00 14.19 2.10
N GLU A 114 16.68 14.29 0.96
CA GLU A 114 16.06 14.22 -0.39
C GLU A 114 15.32 12.89 -0.64
N LEU A 115 15.75 11.81 0.02
CA LEU A 115 15.09 10.51 -0.04
C LEU A 115 14.14 10.29 1.15
N ALA A 116 14.52 10.75 2.35
CA ALA A 116 13.73 10.53 3.56
C ALA A 116 12.38 11.26 3.51
N ILE A 117 12.34 12.53 3.04
CA ILE A 117 11.12 13.34 3.04
C ILE A 117 10.03 12.72 2.14
N PRO A 118 10.28 12.39 0.85
CA PRO A 118 9.27 11.75 0.02
C PRO A 118 8.78 10.41 0.58
N LEU A 119 9.64 9.65 1.26
CA LEU A 119 9.25 8.38 1.89
C LEU A 119 8.33 8.60 3.11
N LEU A 120 8.57 9.64 3.90
CA LEU A 120 7.68 10.03 5.00
C LEU A 120 6.33 10.53 4.48
N GLU A 121 6.32 11.32 3.42
CA GLU A 121 5.09 11.77 2.76
C GLU A 121 4.29 10.58 2.22
N ALA A 122 4.98 9.63 1.55
CA ALA A 122 4.37 8.41 1.05
C ALA A 122 3.83 7.52 2.18
N PHE A 123 4.57 7.38 3.29
CA PHE A 123 4.12 6.71 4.49
C PHE A 123 2.85 7.37 5.05
N ALA A 124 2.87 8.68 5.27
CA ALA A 124 1.76 9.42 5.87
C ALA A 124 0.52 9.42 4.96
N TYR A 125 0.70 9.48 3.64
CA TYR A 125 -0.39 9.31 2.67
C TYR A 125 -0.97 7.90 2.74
N ARG A 126 -0.13 6.86 2.71
CA ARG A 126 -0.58 5.46 2.74
C ARG A 126 -1.31 5.11 4.02
N LEU A 127 -0.81 5.55 5.18
CA LEU A 127 -1.45 5.32 6.47
C LEU A 127 -2.81 6.05 6.57
N ARG A 128 -2.92 7.30 6.12
CA ARG A 128 -4.22 7.98 6.05
C ARG A 128 -5.20 7.25 5.13
N ARG A 129 -4.72 6.77 3.98
CA ARG A 129 -5.54 5.97 3.06
C ARG A 129 -5.98 4.66 3.70
N HIS A 130 -5.11 4.00 4.47
CA HIS A 130 -5.44 2.79 5.24
C HIS A 130 -6.60 3.02 6.20
N ILE A 131 -6.44 4.01 7.08
CA ILE A 131 -7.47 4.41 8.05
C ILE A 131 -8.80 4.72 7.35
N ARG A 132 -8.77 5.39 6.20
CA ARG A 132 -9.98 5.65 5.41
C ARG A 132 -10.61 4.39 4.83
N MET A 133 -9.82 3.44 4.32
CA MET A 133 -10.36 2.15 3.86
C MET A 133 -11.11 1.45 4.99
N GLU A 134 -10.57 1.51 6.19
CA GLU A 134 -11.20 0.91 7.36
C GLU A 134 -12.46 1.65 7.79
N GLU A 135 -12.38 2.96 8.02
CA GLU A 135 -13.49 3.73 8.57
C GLU A 135 -14.64 3.96 7.59
N GLU A 136 -14.33 4.18 6.31
CA GLU A 136 -15.34 4.53 5.30
C GLU A 136 -15.93 3.31 4.59
N ILE A 137 -15.23 2.16 4.61
CA ILE A 137 -15.61 0.98 3.82
C ILE A 137 -15.74 -0.26 4.70
N LEU A 138 -14.69 -0.69 5.40
CA LEU A 138 -14.70 -1.96 6.14
C LEU A 138 -15.62 -1.90 7.36
N PHE A 139 -15.43 -0.92 8.24
CA PHE A 139 -16.14 -0.84 9.52
C PHE A 139 -17.65 -0.71 9.36
N PRO A 140 -18.19 0.13 8.46
CA PRO A 140 -19.63 0.15 8.21
C PRO A 140 -20.13 -1.22 7.74
N ARG A 141 -19.38 -1.88 6.86
CA ARG A 141 -19.79 -3.14 6.25
C ARG A 141 -19.76 -4.32 7.24
N VAL A 142 -18.83 -4.32 8.20
CA VAL A 142 -18.75 -5.36 9.24
C VAL A 142 -19.78 -5.12 10.35
N GLU A 143 -20.09 -3.86 10.67
CA GLU A 143 -21.17 -3.48 11.59
C GLU A 143 -22.53 -3.90 11.01
N GLU A 144 -22.78 -3.65 9.73
CA GLU A 144 -23.96 -4.15 9.00
C GLU A 144 -24.03 -5.69 8.98
N ALA A 145 -22.87 -6.36 8.97
CA ALA A 145 -22.78 -7.82 9.03
C ALA A 145 -22.97 -8.40 10.45
N GLY A 146 -23.21 -7.55 11.46
CA GLY A 146 -23.53 -7.96 12.83
C GLY A 146 -22.38 -7.87 13.83
N ALA A 147 -21.31 -7.11 13.54
CA ALA A 147 -20.31 -6.80 14.55
C ALA A 147 -20.93 -5.99 15.72
N PRO A 148 -20.46 -6.18 16.98
CA PRO A 148 -20.98 -5.43 18.13
C PRO A 148 -20.78 -3.92 18.01
N VAL A 149 -21.80 -3.14 18.40
CA VAL A 149 -21.75 -1.66 18.47
C VAL A 149 -22.31 -1.18 19.83
N PRO A 150 -21.50 -0.53 20.71
CA PRO A 150 -20.07 -0.30 20.56
C PRO A 150 -19.27 -1.61 20.64
N GLY A 151 -18.15 -1.66 19.93
CA GLY A 151 -17.28 -2.84 19.83
C GLY A 151 -15.90 -2.50 19.27
N PRO A 152 -15.16 -3.48 18.73
CA PRO A 152 -13.78 -3.29 18.26
C PRO A 152 -13.61 -2.12 17.27
N THR A 153 -14.55 -1.94 16.33
CA THR A 153 -14.53 -0.84 15.35
C THR A 153 -14.69 0.55 16.01
N HIS A 154 -15.30 0.65 17.19
CA HIS A 154 -15.37 1.90 17.94
C HIS A 154 -14.03 2.26 18.57
N VAL A 155 -13.34 1.26 19.13
CA VAL A 155 -12.00 1.43 19.73
C VAL A 155 -10.99 1.85 18.66
N MET A 156 -10.99 1.22 17.48
CA MET A 156 -10.07 1.60 16.39
C MET A 156 -10.26 3.06 15.96
N ARG A 157 -11.52 3.52 15.78
CA ARG A 157 -11.81 4.93 15.47
C ARG A 157 -11.34 5.92 16.55
N MET A 158 -11.30 5.52 17.82
CA MET A 158 -10.73 6.38 18.87
C MET A 158 -9.21 6.51 18.68
N GLU A 159 -8.52 5.41 18.43
CA GLU A 159 -7.06 5.40 18.25
C GLU A 159 -6.63 6.09 16.96
N HIS A 160 -7.39 5.91 15.87
CA HIS A 160 -7.17 6.64 14.63
C HIS A 160 -7.20 8.15 14.82
N ARG A 161 -8.12 8.66 15.66
CA ARG A 161 -8.18 10.10 15.99
C ARG A 161 -6.96 10.55 16.77
N GLU A 162 -6.48 9.74 17.70
CA GLU A 162 -5.25 10.04 18.45
C GLU A 162 -4.01 10.05 17.56
N MET A 163 -3.96 9.19 16.53
CA MET A 163 -2.85 9.12 15.58
C MET A 163 -2.84 10.27 14.55
N GLN A 164 -3.95 11.00 14.34
CA GLN A 164 -3.99 12.10 13.36
C GLN A 164 -2.94 13.19 13.63
N GLY A 165 -2.73 13.55 14.90
CA GLY A 165 -1.75 14.57 15.29
C GLY A 165 -0.31 14.18 14.91
N PRO A 166 0.20 13.03 15.39
CA PRO A 166 1.51 12.52 14.99
C PRO A 166 1.69 12.34 13.48
N ILE A 167 0.68 11.81 12.77
CA ILE A 167 0.73 11.64 11.31
C ILE A 167 0.87 12.99 10.59
N GLN A 168 0.15 14.03 11.06
CA GLN A 168 0.29 15.39 10.53
C GLN A 168 1.66 15.99 10.86
N GLY A 169 2.18 15.71 12.06
CA GLY A 169 3.51 16.13 12.49
C GLY A 169 4.63 15.66 11.56
N LEU A 170 4.50 14.48 10.94
CA LEU A 170 5.51 13.96 9.99
C LEU A 170 5.64 14.80 8.71
N THR A 171 4.56 15.43 8.24
CA THR A 171 4.57 16.26 7.03
C THR A 171 4.93 17.71 7.30
N ASP A 172 4.72 18.17 8.55
CA ASP A 172 4.94 19.56 8.95
C ASP A 172 6.31 19.79 9.61
N ALA A 173 7.12 18.73 9.77
CA ALA A 173 8.30 18.75 10.64
C ALA A 173 9.46 19.61 10.11
N GLY A 174 9.57 20.81 10.68
CA GLY A 174 10.82 21.54 10.94
C GLY A 174 11.42 21.27 12.35
N GLY A 175 11.02 20.19 13.04
CA GLY A 175 11.50 19.85 14.40
C GLY A 175 11.33 18.35 14.74
N THR A 176 12.30 17.81 15.50
CA THR A 176 12.52 16.43 16.00
C THR A 176 11.69 15.26 15.44
N LEU A 177 11.84 14.99 14.14
CA LEU A 177 11.32 13.79 13.47
C LEU A 177 11.48 12.47 14.27
N PRO A 178 12.61 12.19 14.95
CA PRO A 178 12.75 10.93 15.71
C PRO A 178 11.69 10.73 16.79
N ASP A 179 11.37 11.77 17.58
CA ASP A 179 10.40 11.66 18.68
C ASP A 179 8.99 11.38 18.16
N VAL A 180 8.61 12.04 17.07
CA VAL A 180 7.30 11.85 16.41
C VAL A 180 7.18 10.43 15.85
N VAL A 181 8.26 9.92 15.25
CA VAL A 181 8.27 8.56 14.71
C VAL A 181 8.20 7.52 15.81
N ASP A 182 8.95 7.68 16.90
CA ASP A 182 8.93 6.74 18.02
C ASP A 182 7.53 6.68 18.66
N GLU A 183 6.89 7.82 18.92
CA GLU A 183 5.50 7.86 19.41
C GLU A 183 4.54 7.11 18.47
N LEU A 184 4.63 7.38 17.17
CA LEU A 184 3.73 6.76 16.20
C LEU A 184 3.95 5.24 16.09
N LYS A 185 5.19 4.76 16.14
CA LYS A 185 5.51 3.33 16.08
C LYS A 185 4.95 2.57 17.27
N GLU A 186 5.04 3.12 18.47
CA GLU A 186 4.47 2.50 19.68
C GLU A 186 2.94 2.38 19.57
N ARG A 187 2.27 3.45 19.13
CA ARG A 187 0.81 3.46 18.91
C ARG A 187 0.40 2.45 17.85
N LEU A 188 1.05 2.46 16.68
CA LEU A 188 0.77 1.54 15.59
C LEU A 188 1.00 0.08 16.00
N ALA A 189 2.04 -0.23 16.77
CA ALA A 189 2.30 -1.60 17.21
C ALA A 189 1.14 -2.16 18.06
N VAL A 190 0.63 -1.37 19.01
CA VAL A 190 -0.50 -1.78 19.85
C VAL A 190 -1.80 -1.83 19.05
N HIS A 191 -2.00 -0.86 18.15
CA HIS A 191 -3.15 -0.77 17.27
C HIS A 191 -3.23 -1.99 16.33
N ASN A 192 -2.20 -2.22 15.52
CA ASN A 192 -2.13 -3.32 14.55
C ASN A 192 -2.29 -4.69 15.23
N HIS A 193 -1.76 -4.87 16.45
CA HIS A 193 -1.93 -6.13 17.19
C HIS A 193 -3.40 -6.47 17.45
N LYS A 194 -4.26 -5.48 17.72
CA LYS A 194 -5.69 -5.70 17.90
C LYS A 194 -6.39 -5.92 16.57
N GLU A 195 -5.94 -5.25 15.52
CA GLU A 195 -6.54 -5.43 14.21
C GLU A 195 -6.26 -6.82 13.65
N GLU A 196 -4.99 -7.18 13.55
CA GLU A 196 -4.53 -8.47 13.04
C GLU A 196 -4.95 -9.63 13.95
N GLY A 197 -4.89 -9.43 15.28
CA GLY A 197 -5.21 -10.48 16.25
C GLY A 197 -6.70 -10.69 16.52
N ILE A 198 -7.54 -9.67 16.28
CA ILE A 198 -8.95 -9.69 16.71
C ILE A 198 -9.90 -9.21 15.61
N LEU A 199 -9.69 -8.01 15.08
CA LEU A 199 -10.65 -7.36 14.18
C LEU A 199 -10.71 -8.02 12.81
N TYR A 200 -9.60 -8.19 12.11
CA TYR A 200 -9.59 -8.77 10.78
C TYR A 200 -10.06 -10.23 10.76
N PRO A 201 -9.69 -11.09 11.73
CA PRO A 201 -10.29 -12.42 11.86
C PRO A 201 -11.80 -12.39 12.13
N LEU A 202 -12.31 -11.37 12.81
CA LEU A 202 -13.77 -11.16 12.96
C LEU A 202 -14.39 -10.74 11.62
N CYS A 203 -13.78 -9.81 10.89
CA CYS A 203 -14.23 -9.37 9.57
C CYS A 203 -14.34 -10.55 8.60
N ASP A 204 -13.32 -11.40 8.51
CA ASP A 204 -13.33 -12.55 7.61
C ASP A 204 -14.47 -13.53 7.93
N ARG A 205 -14.72 -13.79 9.22
CA ARG A 205 -15.83 -14.65 9.66
C ARG A 205 -17.20 -14.06 9.33
N LEU A 206 -17.39 -12.75 9.46
CA LEU A 206 -18.68 -12.10 9.24
C LEU A 206 -18.95 -11.83 7.75
N LEU A 207 -17.93 -11.50 6.97
CA LEU A 207 -18.09 -11.08 5.57
C LEU A 207 -18.08 -12.27 4.60
N GLY A 208 -17.35 -13.35 4.91
CA GLY A 208 -17.31 -14.56 4.09
C GLY A 208 -17.07 -14.28 2.60
N GLN A 209 -17.98 -14.74 1.73
CA GLN A 209 -17.87 -14.55 0.26
C GLN A 209 -18.05 -13.08 -0.19
N GLY A 210 -18.45 -12.17 0.70
CA GLY A 210 -18.62 -10.74 0.41
C GLY A 210 -17.34 -9.91 0.43
N VAL A 211 -16.18 -10.53 0.72
CA VAL A 211 -14.89 -9.84 0.89
C VAL A 211 -14.35 -9.28 -0.44
N GLN A 212 -14.45 -10.01 -1.54
CA GLN A 212 -13.81 -9.63 -2.80
C GLN A 212 -14.29 -8.26 -3.35
N PRO A 213 -15.62 -7.99 -3.46
CA PRO A 213 -16.10 -6.67 -3.90
C PRO A 213 -15.72 -5.55 -2.92
N LEU A 214 -15.56 -5.87 -1.64
CA LEU A 214 -15.16 -4.91 -0.61
C LEU A 214 -13.70 -4.49 -0.79
N ILE A 215 -12.80 -5.46 -1.01
CA ILE A 215 -11.39 -5.22 -1.32
C ILE A 215 -11.26 -4.38 -2.58
N GLU A 216 -12.01 -4.69 -3.64
CA GLU A 216 -12.00 -3.90 -4.88
C GLU A 216 -12.43 -2.45 -4.67
N ARG A 217 -13.38 -2.20 -3.77
CA ARG A 217 -13.81 -0.85 -3.40
C ARG A 217 -12.73 -0.12 -2.61
N MET A 218 -12.08 -0.81 -1.66
CA MET A 218 -10.94 -0.27 -0.90
C MET A 218 -9.75 0.05 -1.80
N CYS A 219 -9.44 -0.77 -2.81
CA CYS A 219 -8.39 -0.51 -3.79
C CYS A 219 -8.63 0.79 -4.58
N ARG A 220 -9.89 1.10 -4.91
CA ARG A 220 -10.28 2.29 -5.68
C ARG A 220 -10.33 3.58 -4.87
N LEU A 221 -10.11 3.52 -3.56
CA LEU A 221 -10.07 4.71 -2.71
C LEU A 221 -8.80 5.52 -3.01
N VAL A 222 -8.99 6.76 -3.48
CA VAL A 222 -7.94 7.74 -3.79
C VAL A 222 -7.69 8.65 -2.59
#